data_AF-A0A522Z7E9-F1
#
_entry.id   AF-A0A522Z7E9-F1
#
_cell.length_a   1.000
_cell.length_b   1.000
_cell.length_c   1.000
_cell.angle_alpha   90.00
_cell.angle_beta   90.00
_cell.angle_gamma   90.00
#
_symmetry.space_group_name_H-M   'P 1'
#
loop_
_entity.id
_entity.type
_entity.pdbx_description
1 polymer ?
#
loop_
_entity_poly.entity_id
_entity_poly.type
_entity_poly.pdbx_seq_one_letter_code
_entity_poly.pdbx_strand_id
1 'polypeptide(L)'
;MRKSKALFAASKKVIVGGVDSPVRAFRSVGGDPVFVKSARGSHLTDADGKDYVDFVLSWGPMILGHAHPSVVRAAEGALRKGSSYGAPTESELRLGTAIRDALPSMERLRFVSSGTEAVMSALRLARAYTGRELVVKFVGGYHGHVDSLLVAAGSGVATLGR
;
A
#
# COMPACT_ATOMS: atom_id res chain seq x y z
N MET A 1 -7.84 -23.77 19.84
CA MET A 1 -7.81 -23.18 18.48
C MET A 1 -6.81 -22.03 18.48
N ARG A 2 -5.87 -21.96 17.53
CA ARG A 2 -4.95 -20.81 17.41
C ARG A 2 -5.74 -19.52 17.18
N LYS A 3 -5.35 -18.42 17.80
CA LYS A 3 -6.04 -17.12 17.77
C LYS A 3 -6.12 -16.56 16.36
N SER A 4 -5.07 -16.66 15.55
CA SER A 4 -5.11 -16.21 14.15
C SER A 4 -6.17 -16.94 13.32
N LYS A 5 -6.33 -18.25 13.51
CA LYS A 5 -7.36 -19.05 12.84
C LYS A 5 -8.77 -18.63 13.25
N ALA A 6 -8.97 -18.36 14.54
CA ALA A 6 -10.24 -17.86 15.07
C ALA A 6 -10.62 -16.50 14.45
N LEU A 7 -9.64 -15.58 14.39
CA LEU A 7 -9.81 -14.25 13.78
C LEU A 7 -10.12 -14.35 12.28
N PHE A 8 -9.44 -15.23 11.54
CA PHE A 8 -9.72 -15.42 10.13
C PHE A 8 -11.13 -15.98 9.89
N ALA A 9 -11.56 -16.95 10.69
CA ALA A 9 -12.91 -17.50 10.61
C ALA A 9 -13.98 -16.44 10.93
N ALA A 10 -13.73 -15.56 11.91
CA ALA A 10 -14.61 -14.43 12.20
C ALA A 10 -14.61 -13.40 11.06
N SER A 11 -13.45 -13.06 10.51
CA SER A 11 -13.30 -12.08 9.44
C SER A 11 -14.04 -12.50 8.16
N LYS A 12 -14.01 -13.79 7.78
CA LYS A 12 -14.77 -14.30 6.62
C LYS A 12 -16.28 -14.06 6.69
N LYS A 13 -16.83 -13.81 7.88
CA LYS A 13 -18.26 -13.51 8.05
C LYS A 13 -18.62 -12.09 7.61
N VAL A 14 -17.65 -11.19 7.53
CA VAL A 14 -17.89 -9.75 7.28
C VAL A 14 -16.97 -9.14 6.21
N ILE A 15 -15.85 -9.78 5.84
CA ILE A 15 -14.92 -9.32 4.80
C ILE A 15 -14.84 -10.39 3.71
N VAL A 16 -14.94 -9.99 2.44
CA VAL A 16 -14.83 -10.90 1.29
C VAL A 16 -13.47 -11.60 1.31
N GLY A 17 -13.48 -12.92 1.38
CA GLY A 17 -12.25 -13.72 1.51
C GLY A 17 -11.53 -13.56 2.86
N GLY A 18 -12.09 -12.82 3.82
CA GLY A 18 -11.52 -12.55 5.14
C GLY A 18 -10.36 -11.56 5.14
N VAL A 19 -10.15 -10.80 4.06
CA VAL A 19 -9.02 -9.84 3.92
C VAL A 19 -9.36 -8.66 2.99
N ASP A 20 -8.79 -7.49 3.26
CA ASP A 20 -8.96 -6.28 2.40
C ASP A 20 -7.98 -6.23 1.22
N SER A 21 -7.04 -7.17 1.15
CA SER A 21 -6.11 -7.31 0.02
C SER A 21 -5.93 -8.79 -0.31
N PRO A 22 -6.24 -9.25 -1.53
CA PRO A 22 -6.33 -10.68 -1.86
C PRO A 22 -5.09 -11.50 -1.50
N VAL A 23 -3.89 -10.95 -1.67
CA VAL A 23 -2.63 -11.64 -1.36
C VAL A 23 -2.52 -12.04 0.12
N ARG A 24 -3.20 -11.31 1.02
CA ARG A 24 -3.19 -11.58 2.46
C ARG A 24 -3.99 -12.83 2.82
N ALA A 25 -4.80 -13.40 1.91
CA ALA A 25 -5.55 -14.63 2.17
C ALA A 25 -4.70 -15.91 2.07
N PHE A 26 -3.40 -15.79 1.78
CA PHE A 26 -2.44 -16.91 1.68
C PHE A 26 -2.78 -17.97 0.62
N ARG A 27 -3.72 -17.70 -0.30
CA ARG A 27 -4.15 -18.66 -1.33
C ARG A 27 -3.00 -19.21 -2.18
N SER A 28 -1.96 -18.42 -2.42
CA SER A 28 -0.79 -18.82 -3.22
C SER A 28 0.21 -19.72 -2.48
N VAL A 29 0.16 -19.77 -1.14
CA VAL A 29 1.10 -20.54 -0.30
C VAL A 29 0.41 -21.61 0.55
N GLY A 30 -0.92 -21.60 0.60
CA GLY A 30 -1.74 -22.50 1.41
C GLY A 30 -1.79 -22.08 2.89
N GLY A 31 -2.70 -22.72 3.63
CA GLY A 31 -2.92 -22.48 5.06
C GLY A 31 -3.82 -21.28 5.38
N ASP A 32 -3.91 -20.95 6.67
CA ASP A 32 -4.60 -19.78 7.17
C ASP A 32 -3.61 -18.61 7.33
N PRO A 33 -4.01 -17.35 7.05
CA PRO A 33 -3.15 -16.20 7.19
C PRO A 33 -2.82 -15.87 8.65
N VAL A 34 -1.65 -15.27 8.85
CA VAL A 34 -1.23 -14.75 10.15
C VAL A 34 -1.92 -13.43 10.45
N PHE A 35 -2.49 -13.30 11.65
CA PHE A 35 -3.04 -12.03 12.12
C PHE A 35 -1.98 -11.31 12.94
N VAL A 36 -1.57 -10.14 12.49
CA VAL A 36 -0.50 -9.35 13.13
C VAL A 36 -1.03 -8.67 14.38
N LYS A 37 -0.30 -8.77 15.49
CA LYS A 37 -0.61 -8.05 16.74
C LYS A 37 0.21 -6.77 16.87
N SER A 38 1.50 -6.85 16.56
CA SER A 38 2.44 -5.72 16.68
C SER A 38 3.65 -5.93 15.78
N ALA A 39 4.38 -4.86 15.50
CA ALA A 39 5.66 -4.92 14.81
C ALA A 39 6.59 -3.81 15.32
N ARG A 40 7.90 -4.07 15.40
CA ARG A 40 8.92 -3.12 15.81
C ARG A 40 10.26 -3.47 15.16
N GLY A 41 10.95 -2.47 14.61
CA GLY A 41 12.20 -2.69 13.90
C GLY A 41 11.98 -3.66 12.73
N SER A 42 12.80 -4.69 12.64
CA SER A 42 12.68 -5.74 11.61
C SER A 42 11.76 -6.90 12.01
N HIS A 43 11.02 -6.82 13.12
CA HIS A 43 10.24 -7.93 13.65
C HIS A 43 8.73 -7.67 13.65
N LEU A 44 7.99 -8.75 13.44
CA LEU A 44 6.53 -8.83 13.53
C LEU A 44 6.15 -9.90 14.56
N THR A 45 5.19 -9.57 15.43
CA THR A 45 4.58 -10.51 16.38
C THR A 45 3.13 -10.77 15.95
N ASP A 46 2.76 -12.04 15.78
CA ASP A 46 1.39 -12.42 15.45
C ASP A 46 0.46 -12.47 16.68
N ALA A 47 -0.83 -12.71 16.44
CA ALA A 47 -1.86 -12.79 17.47
C ALA A 47 -1.69 -13.99 18.40
N ASP A 48 -0.97 -15.03 17.97
CA ASP A 48 -0.60 -16.20 18.76
C ASP A 48 0.68 -15.97 19.58
N GLY A 49 1.33 -14.81 19.43
CA GLY A 49 2.54 -14.42 20.17
C GLY A 49 3.84 -14.90 19.53
N LYS A 50 3.81 -15.40 18.30
CA LYS A 50 5.02 -15.82 17.59
C LYS A 50 5.68 -14.62 16.92
N ASP A 51 7.00 -14.52 17.09
CA ASP A 51 7.83 -13.51 16.45
C ASP A 51 8.45 -14.01 15.14
N TYR A 52 8.52 -13.11 14.16
CA TYR A 52 9.07 -13.33 12.84
C TYR A 52 10.04 -12.21 12.49
N VAL A 53 11.14 -12.53 11.80
CA VAL A 53 11.89 -11.53 11.04
C VAL A 53 11.07 -11.19 9.80
N ASP A 54 10.73 -9.92 9.62
CA ASP A 54 9.82 -9.46 8.59
C ASP A 54 10.57 -8.99 7.34
N PHE A 55 10.45 -9.78 6.27
CA PHE A 55 10.91 -9.41 4.91
C PHE A 55 9.78 -8.88 4.02
N VAL A 56 8.53 -8.86 4.50
CA VAL A 56 7.39 -8.28 3.77
C VAL A 56 7.39 -6.77 3.96
N LEU A 57 7.70 -6.26 5.16
CA LEU A 57 7.87 -4.83 5.47
C LEU A 57 6.70 -3.97 4.97
N SER A 58 5.48 -4.48 5.18
CA SER A 58 4.23 -3.88 4.69
C SER A 58 4.22 -3.63 3.17
N TRP A 59 4.88 -4.49 2.39
CA TRP A 59 5.07 -4.38 0.94
C TRP A 59 5.96 -3.20 0.51
N GLY A 60 6.89 -2.76 1.38
CA GLY A 60 7.92 -1.77 1.05
C GLY A 60 8.05 -0.55 1.97
N PRO A 61 6.97 0.08 2.48
CA PRO A 61 7.07 1.36 3.19
C PRO A 61 7.93 1.36 4.46
N MET A 62 8.14 0.20 5.08
CA MET A 62 8.85 0.07 6.36
C MET A 62 10.37 -0.02 6.18
N ILE A 63 10.97 0.85 5.35
CA ILE A 63 12.42 0.85 5.07
C ILE A 63 13.28 1.13 6.32
N LEU A 64 12.75 1.92 7.26
CA LEU A 64 13.40 2.19 8.56
C LEU A 64 13.01 1.17 9.65
N GLY A 65 12.30 0.10 9.28
CA GLY A 65 11.64 -0.81 10.19
C GLY A 65 10.32 -0.26 10.76
N HIS A 66 9.57 -1.16 11.40
CA HIS A 66 8.28 -0.87 12.01
C HIS A 66 8.42 0.02 13.24
N ALA A 67 7.46 0.92 13.45
CA ALA A 67 7.37 1.79 14.63
C ALA A 67 8.68 2.56 14.94
N HIS A 68 9.38 3.05 13.89
CA HIS A 68 10.59 3.83 14.05
C HIS A 68 10.33 5.06 14.94
N PRO A 69 11.09 5.29 16.04
CA PRO A 69 10.73 6.28 17.07
C PRO A 69 10.53 7.69 16.53
N SER A 70 11.35 8.14 15.57
CA SER A 70 11.21 9.47 14.98
C SER A 70 9.96 9.62 14.12
N VAL A 71 9.52 8.55 13.44
CA VAL A 71 8.31 8.55 12.61
C VAL A 71 7.08 8.58 13.51
N VAL A 72 7.07 7.76 14.56
CA VAL A 72 5.98 7.71 15.55
C VAL A 72 5.79 9.08 16.21
N ARG A 73 6.87 9.70 16.72
CA ARG A 73 6.78 11.03 17.35
C ARG A 73 6.27 12.11 16.38
N ALA A 74 6.72 12.09 15.13
CA ALA A 74 6.25 13.04 14.12
C ALA A 74 4.75 12.85 13.81
N ALA A 75 4.30 11.61 13.68
CA ALA A 75 2.89 11.27 13.47
C ALA A 75 2.01 11.68 14.66
N GLU A 76 2.42 11.38 15.90
CA GLU A 76 1.72 11.82 17.11
C GLU A 76 1.61 13.34 17.19
N GLY A 77 2.69 14.06 16.88
CA GLY A 77 2.70 15.52 16.82
C GLY A 77 1.75 16.09 15.77
N ALA A 78 1.63 15.44 14.60
CA ALA A 78 0.69 15.83 13.55
C ALA A 78 -0.76 15.56 13.98
N LEU A 79 -1.05 14.38 14.54
CA LEU A 79 -2.39 13.99 14.99
C LEU A 79 -2.96 14.96 16.04
N ARG A 80 -2.13 15.48 16.94
CA ARG A 80 -2.55 16.48 17.95
C ARG A 80 -3.01 17.80 17.35
N LYS A 81 -2.62 18.12 16.11
CA LYS A 81 -3.05 19.33 15.39
C LYS A 81 -4.34 19.11 14.58
N GLY A 82 -4.77 17.86 14.43
CA GLY A 82 -5.83 17.43 13.51
C GLY A 82 -5.25 16.65 12.34
N SER A 83 -5.95 15.60 11.91
CA SER A 83 -5.49 14.68 10.86
C SER A 83 -5.90 15.08 9.44
N SER A 84 -6.85 16.01 9.29
CA SER A 84 -7.33 16.50 8.00
C SER A 84 -7.98 17.87 8.17
N TYR A 85 -7.77 18.77 7.20
CA TYR A 85 -8.22 20.17 7.28
C TYR A 85 -9.10 20.61 6.09
N GLY A 86 -9.09 19.88 4.98
CA GLY A 86 -9.75 20.33 3.73
C GLY A 86 -9.12 21.61 3.13
N ALA A 87 -7.94 22.01 3.60
CA ALA A 87 -7.22 23.22 3.20
C ALA A 87 -5.70 22.95 3.11
N PRO A 88 -4.94 23.76 2.36
CA PRO A 88 -3.49 23.58 2.21
C PRO A 88 -2.71 23.74 3.52
N THR A 89 -1.57 23.06 3.63
CA THR A 89 -0.68 23.08 4.78
C THR A 89 0.78 23.29 4.38
N GLU A 90 1.59 23.87 5.28
CA GLU A 90 3.04 23.99 5.09
C GLU A 90 3.74 22.62 4.96
N SER A 91 3.16 21.58 5.54
CA SER A 91 3.69 20.21 5.45
C SER A 91 3.67 19.68 4.03
N GLU A 92 2.65 20.01 3.24
CA GLU A 92 2.58 19.63 1.82
C GLU A 92 3.70 20.29 1.01
N LEU A 93 3.97 21.58 1.24
CA LEU A 93 5.07 22.30 0.58
C LEU A 93 6.44 21.72 0.95
N ARG A 94 6.66 21.44 2.24
CA ARG A 94 7.92 20.86 2.74
C ARG A 94 8.17 19.48 2.14
N LEU A 95 7.16 18.59 2.17
CA LEU A 95 7.28 17.25 1.59
C LEU A 95 7.48 17.33 0.07
N GLY A 96 6.73 18.19 -0.61
CA GLY A 96 6.85 18.36 -2.06
C GLY A 96 8.24 18.85 -2.48
N THR A 97 8.78 19.83 -1.75
CA THR A 97 10.16 20.32 -1.95
C THR A 97 11.17 19.18 -1.75
N ALA A 98 11.08 18.44 -0.65
CA ALA A 98 12.01 17.34 -0.36
C ALA A 98 11.99 16.25 -1.45
N ILE A 99 10.80 15.93 -2.00
CA ILE A 99 10.67 14.94 -3.09
C ILE A 99 11.32 15.46 -4.38
N ARG A 100 11.06 16.71 -4.77
CA ARG A 100 11.66 17.31 -5.96
C ARG A 100 13.18 17.36 -5.83
N ASP A 101 13.70 17.72 -4.66
CA ASP A 101 15.13 17.80 -4.43
C ASP A 101 15.79 16.40 -4.49
N ALA A 102 15.09 15.36 -4.04
CA ALA A 102 15.54 13.97 -4.16
C ALA A 102 15.38 13.37 -5.57
N LEU A 103 14.41 13.84 -6.35
CA LEU A 103 14.14 13.40 -7.73
C LEU A 103 13.99 14.62 -8.66
N PRO A 104 15.11 15.22 -9.11
CA PRO A 104 15.10 16.50 -9.84
C PRO A 104 14.30 16.50 -11.15
N SER A 105 14.07 15.33 -11.76
CA SER A 105 13.21 15.20 -12.94
C SER A 105 11.73 15.47 -12.66
N MET A 106 11.31 15.49 -11.39
CA MET A 106 9.95 15.77 -10.98
C MET A 106 9.74 17.27 -10.75
N GLU A 107 9.66 18.04 -11.84
CA GLU A 107 9.53 19.51 -11.79
C GLU A 107 8.28 19.98 -11.01
N ARG A 108 7.18 19.23 -11.13
CA ARG A 108 5.92 19.42 -10.40
C ARG A 108 5.36 18.08 -9.96
N LEU A 109 4.61 18.08 -8.86
CA LEU A 109 3.98 16.88 -8.31
C LEU A 109 2.58 17.14 -7.76
N ARG A 110 1.85 16.05 -7.52
CA ARG A 110 0.54 16.05 -6.88
C ARG A 110 0.45 14.85 -5.94
N PHE A 111 0.10 15.11 -4.68
CA PHE A 111 -0.21 14.03 -3.73
C PHE A 111 -1.61 13.47 -3.98
N VAL A 112 -1.73 12.16 -3.81
CA VAL A 112 -2.96 11.36 -3.92
C VAL A 112 -2.91 10.26 -2.85
N SER A 113 -3.99 9.51 -2.67
CA SER A 113 -4.14 8.57 -1.55
C SER A 113 -3.54 7.20 -1.83
N SER A 114 -3.27 6.85 -3.10
CA SER A 114 -2.70 5.54 -3.45
C SER A 114 -1.88 5.55 -4.74
N GLY A 115 -1.07 4.49 -4.93
CA GLY A 115 -0.38 4.24 -6.19
C GLY A 115 -1.34 4.02 -7.37
N THR A 116 -2.51 3.42 -7.14
CA THR A 116 -3.56 3.27 -8.18
C THR A 116 -4.03 4.64 -8.67
N GLU A 117 -4.36 5.56 -7.76
CA GLU A 117 -4.80 6.92 -8.12
C GLU A 117 -3.69 7.72 -8.82
N ALA A 118 -2.43 7.52 -8.41
CA ALA A 118 -1.28 8.16 -9.04
C ALA A 118 -1.16 7.73 -10.51
N VAL A 119 -1.26 6.42 -10.78
CA VAL A 119 -1.23 5.88 -12.14
C VAL A 119 -2.44 6.34 -12.95
N MET A 120 -3.66 6.31 -12.38
CA MET A 120 -4.86 6.84 -13.05
C MET A 120 -4.67 8.29 -13.50
N SER A 121 -4.11 9.12 -12.63
CA SER A 121 -3.87 10.54 -12.90
C SER A 121 -2.78 10.73 -13.97
N ALA A 122 -1.69 9.97 -13.90
CA ALA A 122 -0.61 10.01 -14.87
C ALA A 122 -1.08 9.60 -16.28
N LEU A 123 -1.86 8.51 -16.39
CA LEU A 123 -2.41 8.07 -17.67
C LEU A 123 -3.36 9.10 -18.28
N ARG A 124 -4.24 9.70 -17.45
CA ARG A 124 -5.14 10.76 -17.92
C ARG A 124 -4.36 11.98 -18.41
N LEU A 125 -3.33 12.40 -17.68
CA LEU A 125 -2.46 13.51 -18.08
C LEU A 125 -1.72 13.20 -19.39
N ALA A 126 -1.13 12.01 -19.53
CA ALA A 126 -0.41 11.62 -20.73
C ALA A 126 -1.30 11.60 -21.98
N ARG A 127 -2.53 11.10 -21.85
CA ARG A 127 -3.53 11.13 -22.93
C ARG A 127 -3.93 12.56 -23.31
N ALA A 128 -4.23 13.40 -22.32
CA ALA A 128 -4.59 14.80 -22.57
C ALA A 128 -3.45 15.59 -23.22
N TYR A 129 -2.21 15.34 -22.81
CA TYR A 129 -1.03 16.01 -23.35
C TYR A 129 -0.69 15.56 -24.78
N THR A 130 -0.83 14.28 -25.08
CA THR A 130 -0.41 13.71 -26.38
C THR A 130 -1.55 13.61 -27.41
N GLY A 131 -2.80 13.67 -26.98
CA GLY A 131 -3.98 13.38 -27.81
C GLY A 131 -4.12 11.91 -28.21
N ARG A 132 -3.35 11.00 -27.59
CA ARG A 132 -3.32 9.57 -27.94
C ARG A 132 -4.11 8.75 -26.94
N GLU A 133 -4.83 7.74 -27.40
CA GLU A 133 -5.67 6.89 -26.54
C GLU A 133 -4.91 5.71 -25.94
N LEU A 134 -4.02 5.12 -26.75
CA LEU A 134 -3.33 3.87 -26.43
C LEU A 134 -2.17 4.09 -25.46
N VAL A 135 -1.98 3.12 -24.57
CA VAL A 135 -0.89 3.06 -23.59
C VAL A 135 -0.22 1.71 -23.72
N VAL A 136 1.11 1.68 -23.66
CA VAL A 136 1.89 0.44 -23.63
C VAL A 136 2.10 0.02 -22.17
N LYS A 137 1.79 -1.24 -21.84
CA LYS A 137 2.20 -1.88 -20.59
C LYS A 137 2.84 -3.23 -20.87
N PHE A 138 3.64 -3.71 -19.93
CA PHE A 138 4.30 -5.00 -20.02
C PHE A 138 3.54 -6.06 -19.23
N VAL A 139 3.50 -7.29 -19.75
CA VAL A 139 2.90 -8.45 -19.05
C VAL A 139 3.55 -8.64 -17.69
N GLY A 140 2.75 -8.92 -16.66
CA GLY A 140 3.23 -9.05 -15.28
C GLY A 140 3.36 -7.73 -14.51
N GLY A 141 3.41 -6.59 -15.21
CA GLY A 141 3.39 -5.27 -14.57
C GLY A 141 2.05 -4.99 -13.89
N TYR A 142 2.09 -4.67 -12.60
CA TYR A 142 0.94 -4.23 -11.81
C TYR A 142 1.07 -2.74 -11.48
N HIS A 143 0.04 -1.97 -11.84
CA HIS A 143 0.02 -0.51 -11.70
C HIS A 143 -1.30 -0.04 -11.06
N GLY A 144 -1.80 -0.83 -10.11
CA GLY A 144 -3.14 -0.64 -9.55
C GLY A 144 -4.22 -1.38 -10.34
N HIS A 145 -5.43 -1.38 -9.78
CA HIS A 145 -6.59 -2.11 -10.30
C HIS A 145 -7.52 -1.19 -11.12
N VAL A 146 -6.92 -0.37 -11.97
CA VAL A 146 -7.65 0.46 -12.94
C VAL A 146 -8.10 -0.44 -14.09
N ASP A 147 -9.36 -0.36 -14.51
CA ASP A 147 -9.94 -1.24 -15.54
C ASP A 147 -9.06 -1.35 -16.80
N SER A 148 -8.54 -0.22 -17.29
CA SER A 148 -7.67 -0.18 -18.48
C SER A 148 -6.32 -0.87 -18.31
N LEU A 149 -5.92 -1.19 -17.09
CA LEU A 149 -4.66 -1.86 -16.75
C LEU A 149 -4.87 -3.30 -16.25
N LEU A 150 -6.12 -3.72 -16.02
CA LEU A 150 -6.49 -5.09 -15.66
C LEU A 150 -6.50 -6.06 -16.87
N VAL A 151 -5.62 -5.82 -17.83
CA VAL A 151 -5.39 -6.70 -18.99
C VAL A 151 -4.01 -7.33 -18.83
N ALA A 152 -3.93 -8.63 -18.56
CA ALA A 152 -2.66 -9.32 -18.23
C ALA A 152 -1.85 -8.60 -17.12
N ALA A 153 -2.56 -8.18 -16.07
CA ALA A 153 -1.98 -7.62 -14.84
C ALA A 153 -1.23 -8.70 -14.04
N GLY A 154 -0.41 -8.28 -13.06
CA GLY A 154 0.50 -9.13 -12.30
C GLY A 154 -0.08 -10.42 -11.69
N SER A 155 0.83 -11.26 -11.19
CA SER A 155 0.58 -12.67 -10.84
C SER A 155 -0.68 -12.91 -10.03
N GLY A 156 -1.03 -12.06 -9.05
CA GLY A 156 -2.26 -12.21 -8.27
C GLY A 156 -3.55 -12.18 -9.11
N VAL A 157 -3.70 -11.21 -10.03
CA VAL A 157 -4.86 -11.14 -10.93
C VAL A 157 -4.82 -12.26 -11.96
N ALA A 158 -3.61 -12.57 -12.48
CA ALA A 158 -3.43 -13.62 -13.48
C ALA A 158 -3.64 -15.05 -12.94
N THR A 159 -3.37 -15.32 -11.66
CA THR A 159 -3.47 -16.67 -11.06
C THR A 159 -4.70 -16.87 -10.18
N LEU A 160 -5.26 -15.81 -9.57
CA LEU A 160 -6.36 -15.92 -8.59
C LEU A 160 -7.70 -15.35 -9.07
N GLY A 161 -7.77 -14.77 -10.28
CA GLY A 161 -8.98 -14.13 -10.83
C GLY A 161 -10.02 -15.08 -11.43
N ARG A 162 -10.10 -16.33 -10.95
CA ARG A 162 -11.14 -17.29 -11.34
C ARG A 162 -12.29 -17.29 -10.36
#